data_AF-A0A355E563-F1
#
_entry.id   AF-A0A355E563-F1
#
_cell.length_a   1.000
_cell.length_b   1.000
_cell.length_c   1.000
_cell.angle_alpha   90.00
_cell.angle_beta   90.00
_cell.angle_gamma   90.00
#
_symmetry.space_group_name_H-M   'P 1'
#
loop_
_entity.id
_entity.type
_entity.pdbx_description
1 polymer ?
#
loop_
_entity_poly.entity_id
_entity_poly.type
_entity_poly.pdbx_seq_one_letter_code
_entity_poly.pdbx_strand_id
1 'polypeptide(L)'
;MRLSALWLCALLSAAAVPARAQRAVVASVAPLAELGALLRTALPPGTVLAPELPLSPAGTLPSVQPTLPVFDTAKLEVLLQRSEPLRAAQTPSAAAALTPQAASLSVLSAVNAVFQDLSPDELRAMPVAELDHLAGLVFDQLRPGPAAAPAAVAVLARARLRRLDAMSGQPMKETALNPDPGPYEFDLRNVSGVPPAVRRLSEDEGSVTFRHYTSEEGLRAILAAGSLINGHTPYMLRIGRMVWKTFKDLSGVFLTLPEVGGGDVGVAKSPAYVDLKVPKGLPILEIEPGRIYLIPLPGRVRRDLRERFLSWLRGEPVPPAEARELEKLGQEGGPGPALSVPIEIVGHSPLL
;
A
#
# COMPACT_ATOMS: atom_id res chain seq x y z
N MET A 1 -66.03 27.31 -38.95
CA MET A 1 -66.10 27.25 -40.43
C MET A 1 -64.70 27.48 -40.99
N ARG A 2 -64.25 26.53 -41.83
CA ARG A 2 -63.35 26.67 -43.00
C ARG A 2 -61.90 27.14 -42.76
N LEU A 3 -60.94 26.22 -42.94
CA LEU A 3 -60.08 26.01 -44.14
C LEU A 3 -58.95 27.07 -44.21
N SER A 4 -57.66 26.77 -44.04
CA SER A 4 -56.72 26.01 -44.91
C SER A 4 -55.67 26.97 -45.47
N ALA A 5 -54.39 26.65 -45.30
CA ALA A 5 -53.28 26.76 -46.27
C ALA A 5 -51.94 26.77 -45.51
N LEU A 6 -51.21 25.64 -45.45
CA LEU A 6 -50.14 25.28 -46.41
C LEU A 6 -49.12 26.41 -46.56
N TRP A 7 -47.91 26.25 -46.00
CA TRP A 7 -46.66 26.45 -46.75
C TRP A 7 -45.56 25.57 -46.12
N LEU A 8 -44.98 24.76 -46.98
CA LEU A 8 -44.06 23.66 -46.76
C LEU A 8 -42.66 24.15 -47.16
N CYS A 9 -41.72 24.24 -46.23
CA CYS A 9 -40.30 24.44 -46.56
C CYS A 9 -39.48 23.35 -45.87
N ALA A 10 -39.26 22.25 -46.59
CA ALA A 10 -38.33 21.20 -46.22
C ALA A 10 -36.91 21.67 -46.54
N LEU A 11 -36.12 21.98 -45.50
CA LEU A 11 -34.67 22.13 -45.60
C LEU A 11 -34.02 20.76 -45.32
N LEU A 12 -33.53 20.14 -46.39
CA LEU A 12 -32.63 18.99 -46.35
C LEU A 12 -31.27 19.43 -45.80
N SER A 13 -31.08 19.29 -44.49
CA SER A 13 -29.74 19.31 -43.89
C SER A 13 -29.11 17.93 -44.03
N ALA A 14 -28.24 17.78 -45.03
CA ALA A 14 -27.32 16.65 -45.13
C ALA A 14 -26.35 16.71 -43.94
N ALA A 15 -26.65 15.95 -42.90
CA ALA A 15 -25.73 15.72 -41.79
C ALA A 15 -24.57 14.85 -42.29
N ALA A 16 -23.43 15.49 -42.56
CA ALA A 16 -22.16 14.79 -42.71
C ALA A 16 -21.85 14.10 -41.38
N VAL A 17 -21.96 12.77 -41.36
CA VAL A 17 -21.53 11.93 -40.24
C VAL A 17 -20.01 12.10 -40.11
N PRO A 18 -19.47 12.65 -39.01
CA PRO A 18 -18.03 12.73 -38.85
C PRO A 18 -17.49 11.31 -38.77
N ALA A 19 -16.55 11.00 -39.66
CA ALA A 19 -15.80 9.75 -39.66
C ALA A 19 -15.23 9.52 -38.27
N ARG A 20 -15.78 8.51 -37.58
CA ARG A 20 -15.33 8.03 -36.28
C ARG A 20 -13.89 7.57 -36.45
N ALA A 21 -12.94 8.41 -36.09
CA ALA A 21 -11.54 8.04 -35.98
C ALA A 21 -11.47 6.80 -35.08
N GLN A 22 -11.18 5.65 -35.69
CA GLN A 22 -10.84 4.44 -34.98
C GLN A 22 -9.58 4.78 -34.18
N ARG A 23 -9.74 5.11 -32.90
CA ARG A 23 -8.63 5.04 -31.95
C ARG A 23 -8.08 3.63 -32.08
N ALA A 24 -6.89 3.50 -32.65
CA ALA A 24 -6.14 2.27 -32.61
C ALA A 24 -6.16 1.81 -31.14
N VAL A 25 -6.70 0.62 -30.91
CA VAL A 25 -6.61 -0.05 -29.62
C VAL A 25 -5.13 -0.30 -29.42
N VAL A 26 -4.45 0.65 -28.76
CA VAL A 26 -3.10 0.42 -28.25
C VAL A 26 -3.27 -0.76 -27.30
N ALA A 27 -2.76 -1.92 -27.71
CA ALA A 27 -2.78 -3.11 -26.87
C ALA A 27 -2.18 -2.70 -25.52
N SER A 28 -2.98 -2.78 -24.45
CA SER A 28 -2.52 -2.43 -23.12
C SER A 28 -1.37 -3.37 -22.78
N VAL A 29 -0.17 -2.80 -22.65
CA VAL A 29 1.02 -3.53 -22.19
C VAL A 29 0.66 -4.16 -20.84
N ALA A 30 0.78 -5.48 -20.74
CA ALA A 30 0.55 -6.20 -19.48
C ALA A 30 1.58 -5.72 -18.45
N PRO A 31 1.17 -5.18 -17.29
CA PRO A 31 2.09 -4.57 -16.32
C PRO A 31 3.23 -5.50 -15.88
N LEU A 32 2.99 -6.82 -15.76
CA LEU A 32 4.05 -7.75 -15.38
C LEU A 32 5.18 -7.85 -16.41
N ALA A 33 4.86 -7.74 -17.70
CA ALA A 33 5.86 -7.75 -18.77
C ALA A 33 6.72 -6.48 -18.74
N GLU A 34 6.10 -5.32 -18.54
CA GLU A 34 6.80 -4.04 -18.40
C GLU A 34 7.70 -4.05 -17.16
N LEU A 35 7.19 -4.58 -16.04
CA LEU A 35 7.97 -4.71 -14.81
C LEU A 35 9.19 -5.61 -15.02
N GLY A 36 9.03 -6.72 -15.74
CA GLY A 36 10.13 -7.61 -16.11
C GLY A 36 11.22 -6.92 -16.93
N ALA A 37 10.82 -6.13 -17.94
CA ALA A 37 11.76 -5.34 -18.74
C ALA A 37 12.52 -4.33 -17.87
N LEU A 38 11.80 -3.65 -16.97
CA LEU A 38 12.37 -2.65 -16.08
C LEU A 38 13.35 -3.30 -15.09
N LEU A 39 12.99 -4.42 -14.46
CA LEU A 39 13.87 -5.16 -13.55
C LEU A 39 15.18 -5.60 -14.21
N ARG A 40 15.14 -6.03 -15.48
CA ARG A 40 16.37 -6.38 -16.24
C ARG A 40 17.28 -5.17 -16.47
N THR A 41 16.71 -3.98 -16.64
CA THR A 41 17.51 -2.75 -16.74
C THR A 41 18.06 -2.31 -15.38
N ALA A 42 17.31 -2.57 -14.31
CA ALA A 42 17.69 -2.20 -12.95
C ALA A 42 18.75 -3.12 -12.32
N LEU A 43 18.87 -4.36 -12.82
CA LEU A 43 19.81 -5.37 -12.35
C LEU A 43 20.77 -5.75 -13.49
N PRO A 44 21.77 -4.91 -13.80
CA PRO A 44 22.73 -5.25 -14.86
C PRO A 44 23.46 -6.56 -14.56
N PRO A 45 23.86 -7.33 -15.59
CA PRO A 45 24.57 -8.60 -15.41
C PRO A 45 25.81 -8.42 -14.54
N GLY A 46 25.97 -9.27 -13.51
CA GLY A 46 27.08 -9.18 -12.55
C GLY A 46 26.82 -8.28 -11.34
N THR A 47 25.61 -7.74 -11.17
CA THR A 47 25.22 -7.08 -9.91
C THR A 47 25.21 -8.10 -8.79
N VAL A 48 26.22 -8.05 -7.92
CA VAL A 48 26.23 -8.83 -6.68
C VAL A 48 25.30 -8.12 -5.69
N LEU A 49 24.12 -8.71 -5.47
CA LEU A 49 23.24 -8.34 -4.36
C LEU A 49 23.89 -8.86 -3.07
N ALA A 50 24.90 -8.14 -2.58
CA ALA A 50 25.70 -8.56 -1.44
C ALA A 50 24.84 -8.60 -0.16
N PRO A 51 24.97 -9.63 0.71
CA PRO A 51 24.18 -9.73 1.94
C PRO A 51 24.71 -8.85 3.10
N GLU A 52 25.90 -8.26 3.00
CA GLU A 52 26.56 -7.63 4.15
C GLU A 52 27.25 -6.32 3.77
N LEU A 53 26.94 -5.25 4.52
CA LEU A 53 27.65 -3.98 4.45
C LEU A 53 28.94 -4.06 5.28
N PRO A 54 30.08 -3.57 4.77
CA PRO A 54 31.25 -3.34 5.61
C PRO A 54 30.93 -2.20 6.59
N LEU A 55 31.08 -2.48 7.88
CA LEU A 55 31.12 -1.47 8.93
C LEU A 55 32.26 -0.49 8.62
N SER A 56 31.95 0.71 8.12
CA SER A 56 32.97 1.74 7.94
C SER A 56 33.55 2.18 9.28
N PRO A 57 34.88 2.24 9.43
CA PRO A 57 35.52 2.76 10.63
C PRO A 57 35.25 4.26 10.78
N ALA A 58 35.03 4.69 12.01
CA ALA A 58 34.77 6.07 12.38
C ALA A 58 35.95 6.99 12.00
N GLY A 59 35.71 8.06 11.23
CA GLY A 59 36.77 9.06 10.99
C GLY A 59 36.51 10.13 9.94
N THR A 60 35.58 9.91 9.00
CA THR A 60 35.24 10.90 7.97
C THR A 60 33.74 10.86 7.80
N LEU A 61 33.01 11.98 7.90
CA LEU A 61 31.56 12.03 7.64
C LEU A 61 31.36 11.71 6.16
N PRO A 62 31.02 10.47 5.78
CA PRO A 62 30.78 10.15 4.39
C PRO A 62 29.42 10.79 4.07
N SER A 63 29.26 11.33 2.87
CA SER A 63 27.93 11.35 2.27
C SER A 63 27.42 9.90 2.33
N VAL A 64 26.48 9.60 3.21
CA VAL A 64 25.93 8.23 3.35
C VAL A 64 25.17 7.97 2.06
N GLN A 65 25.86 7.36 1.10
CA GLN A 65 25.23 6.94 -0.14
C GLN A 65 24.17 5.90 0.19
N PRO A 66 23.02 5.91 -0.50
CA PRO A 66 21.98 4.92 -0.27
C PRO A 66 22.55 3.52 -0.49
N THR A 67 22.48 2.70 0.54
CA THR A 67 22.74 1.27 0.45
C THR A 67 21.54 0.62 -0.22
N LEU A 68 21.77 -0.38 -1.07
CA LEU A 68 20.68 -1.10 -1.74
C LEU A 68 19.73 -1.66 -0.69
N PRO A 69 18.39 -1.49 -0.81
CA PRO A 69 17.46 -2.16 0.08
C PRO A 69 17.73 -3.67 -0.01
N VAL A 70 17.82 -4.33 1.15
CA VAL A 70 18.03 -5.79 1.21
C VAL A 70 16.89 -6.44 0.44
N PHE A 71 17.24 -7.05 -0.68
CA PHE A 71 16.28 -7.62 -1.61
C PHE A 71 16.30 -9.13 -1.55
N ASP A 72 15.12 -9.73 -1.55
CA ASP A 72 14.98 -11.16 -1.76
C ASP A 72 15.21 -11.47 -3.25
N THR A 73 16.41 -11.93 -3.56
CA THR A 73 16.84 -12.26 -4.93
C THR A 73 15.95 -13.35 -5.55
N ALA A 74 15.43 -14.28 -4.75
CA ALA A 74 14.56 -15.34 -5.23
C ALA A 74 13.21 -14.79 -5.70
N LYS A 75 12.66 -13.75 -5.05
CA LYS A 75 11.43 -13.08 -5.54
C LYS A 75 11.65 -12.41 -6.89
N LEU A 76 12.80 -11.74 -7.07
CA LEU A 76 13.15 -11.08 -8.33
C LEU A 76 13.28 -12.09 -9.47
N GLU A 77 13.97 -13.20 -9.23
CA GLU A 77 14.10 -14.28 -10.21
C GLU A 77 12.75 -14.84 -10.64
N VAL A 78 11.84 -15.06 -9.68
CA VAL A 78 10.47 -15.51 -9.98
C VAL A 78 9.73 -14.46 -10.82
N LEU A 79 9.76 -13.18 -10.46
CA LEU A 79 9.11 -12.12 -11.25
C LEU A 79 9.67 -12.03 -12.68
N LEU A 80 10.99 -12.11 -12.84
CA LEU A 80 11.65 -12.14 -14.15
C LEU A 80 11.22 -13.36 -14.96
N GLN A 81 11.25 -14.55 -14.37
CA GLN A 81 10.81 -15.79 -15.03
C GLN A 81 9.35 -15.72 -15.47
N ARG A 82 8.48 -15.16 -14.61
CA ARG A 82 7.03 -15.04 -14.87
C ARG A 82 6.70 -13.96 -15.91
N SER A 83 7.54 -12.94 -16.05
CA SER A 83 7.39 -11.89 -17.06
C SER A 83 7.82 -12.31 -18.48
N GLU A 84 8.73 -13.29 -18.60
CA GLU A 84 9.37 -13.64 -19.88
C GLU A 84 8.38 -14.12 -20.97
N PRO A 85 7.41 -15.00 -20.68
CA PRO A 85 6.44 -15.43 -21.69
C PRO A 85 5.56 -14.28 -22.20
N LEU A 86 5.33 -13.25 -21.38
CA LEU A 86 4.51 -12.09 -21.73
C LEU A 86 5.26 -11.09 -22.62
N ARG A 87 6.59 -11.03 -22.49
CA ARG A 87 7.46 -10.16 -23.29
C ARG A 87 7.41 -10.53 -24.78
N ALA A 88 7.41 -11.81 -25.10
CA ALA A 88 7.37 -12.29 -26.49
C ALA A 88 6.12 -11.83 -27.25
N ALA A 89 5.05 -11.47 -26.53
CA ALA A 89 3.78 -11.01 -27.09
C ALA A 89 3.69 -9.47 -27.23
N GLN A 90 4.72 -8.71 -26.84
CA GLN A 90 4.64 -7.24 -26.78
C GLN A 90 5.61 -6.54 -27.73
N THR A 91 5.13 -5.44 -28.32
CA THR A 91 5.97 -4.50 -29.07
C THR A 91 6.73 -3.64 -28.05
N PRO A 92 8.04 -3.39 -28.20
CA PRO A 92 8.80 -2.59 -27.25
C PRO A 92 8.16 -1.22 -27.03
N SER A 93 7.68 -0.98 -25.81
CA SER A 93 7.17 0.30 -25.36
C SER A 93 8.34 1.21 -24.99
N ALA A 94 8.26 2.49 -25.37
CA ALA A 94 9.23 3.52 -25.00
C ALA A 94 9.10 3.85 -23.51
N ALA A 95 9.69 3.00 -22.65
CA ALA A 95 9.80 3.29 -21.23
C ALA A 95 10.65 4.56 -21.04
N ALA A 96 10.07 5.56 -20.37
CA ALA A 96 10.63 6.89 -20.20
C ALA A 96 12.02 6.86 -19.56
N ALA A 97 12.93 7.67 -20.10
CA ALA A 97 14.29 7.85 -19.63
C ALA A 97 14.33 8.46 -18.23
N LEU A 98 14.38 7.61 -17.21
CA LEU A 98 14.85 7.98 -15.88
C LEU A 98 16.39 7.82 -15.86
N THR A 99 17.10 8.63 -15.07
CA THR A 99 18.54 8.45 -14.88
C THR A 99 18.81 7.03 -14.33
N PRO A 100 19.73 6.25 -14.94
CA PRO A 100 19.68 4.78 -14.83
C PRO A 100 19.71 4.24 -13.40
N GLN A 101 20.53 4.83 -12.53
CA GLN A 101 20.79 4.28 -11.20
C GLN A 101 19.70 4.65 -10.16
N ALA A 102 19.29 5.91 -10.10
CA ALA A 102 18.25 6.38 -9.18
C ALA A 102 16.86 5.79 -9.50
N ALA A 103 16.59 5.57 -10.79
CA ALA A 103 15.41 4.85 -11.27
C ALA A 103 15.39 3.41 -10.75
N SER A 104 16.53 2.73 -10.85
CA SER A 104 16.70 1.33 -10.46
C SER A 104 16.44 1.12 -8.97
N LEU A 105 17.00 1.98 -8.11
CA LEU A 105 16.77 1.91 -6.66
C LEU A 105 15.30 2.15 -6.29
N SER A 106 14.65 3.11 -6.94
CA SER A 106 13.23 3.41 -6.69
C SER A 106 12.32 2.24 -7.10
N VAL A 107 12.62 1.61 -8.24
CA VAL A 107 11.90 0.44 -8.75
C VAL A 107 12.06 -0.74 -7.82
N LEU A 108 13.31 -1.06 -7.45
CA LEU A 108 13.58 -2.14 -6.53
C LEU A 108 12.80 -1.87 -5.23
N SER A 109 12.96 -0.69 -4.62
CA SER A 109 12.21 -0.37 -3.40
C SER A 109 10.69 -0.53 -3.55
N ALA A 110 10.09 -0.11 -4.66
CA ALA A 110 8.66 -0.29 -4.90
C ALA A 110 8.26 -1.77 -5.03
N VAL A 111 9.08 -2.59 -5.71
CA VAL A 111 8.90 -4.04 -5.77
C VAL A 111 9.00 -4.65 -4.37
N ASN A 112 9.96 -4.25 -3.54
CA ASN A 112 10.10 -4.81 -2.18
C ASN A 112 8.86 -4.51 -1.36
N ALA A 113 8.41 -3.26 -1.40
CA ALA A 113 7.25 -2.78 -0.66
C ALA A 113 5.95 -3.48 -1.08
N VAL A 114 5.74 -3.73 -2.37
CA VAL A 114 4.54 -4.46 -2.86
C VAL A 114 4.61 -5.94 -2.51
N PHE A 115 5.78 -6.58 -2.66
CA PHE A 115 5.92 -8.03 -2.54
C PHE A 115 6.48 -8.49 -1.17
N GLN A 116 6.56 -7.60 -0.17
CA GLN A 116 7.17 -7.88 1.14
C GLN A 116 6.56 -9.10 1.85
N ASP A 117 5.24 -9.28 1.75
CA ASP A 117 4.47 -10.30 2.47
C ASP A 117 4.27 -11.58 1.65
N LEU A 118 4.86 -11.67 0.45
CA LEU A 118 4.76 -12.82 -0.44
C LEU A 118 6.09 -13.55 -0.52
N SER A 119 6.09 -14.87 -0.33
CA SER A 119 7.25 -15.73 -0.54
C SER A 119 7.50 -16.02 -2.03
N PRO A 120 8.73 -16.42 -2.43
CA PRO A 120 9.01 -16.84 -3.80
C PRO A 120 8.09 -17.95 -4.32
N ASP A 121 7.73 -18.91 -3.48
CA ASP A 121 6.85 -20.02 -3.86
C ASP A 121 5.41 -19.55 -4.10
N GLU A 122 4.90 -18.64 -3.28
CA GLU A 122 3.60 -18.01 -3.52
C GLU A 122 3.59 -17.23 -4.84
N LEU A 123 4.64 -16.46 -5.14
CA LEU A 123 4.74 -15.75 -6.43
C LEU A 123 4.77 -16.71 -7.61
N ARG A 124 5.42 -17.87 -7.47
CA ARG A 124 5.52 -18.87 -8.54
C ARG A 124 4.17 -19.55 -8.81
N ALA A 125 3.38 -19.78 -7.76
CA ALA A 125 2.04 -20.38 -7.84
C ALA A 125 0.93 -19.37 -8.18
N MET A 126 1.15 -18.07 -7.99
CA MET A 126 0.15 -17.02 -8.17
C MET A 126 -0.36 -16.95 -9.64
N PRO A 127 -1.66 -16.75 -9.88
CA PRO A 127 -2.18 -16.51 -11.22
C PRO A 127 -1.54 -15.27 -11.88
N VAL A 128 -1.32 -15.33 -13.19
CA VAL A 128 -0.72 -14.20 -13.94
C VAL A 128 -1.54 -12.92 -13.80
N ALA A 129 -2.88 -13.01 -13.79
CA ALA A 129 -3.75 -11.85 -13.60
C ALA A 129 -3.52 -11.15 -12.24
N GLU A 130 -3.31 -11.91 -11.16
CA GLU A 130 -3.00 -11.33 -9.85
C GLU A 130 -1.62 -10.68 -9.83
N LEU A 131 -0.62 -11.31 -10.45
CA LEU A 131 0.71 -10.73 -10.61
C LEU A 131 0.69 -9.44 -11.45
N ASP A 132 -0.13 -9.39 -12.50
CA ASP A 132 -0.34 -8.18 -13.31
C ASP A 132 -0.93 -7.03 -12.49
N HIS A 133 -1.90 -7.32 -11.61
CA HIS A 133 -2.45 -6.31 -10.70
C HIS A 133 -1.40 -5.81 -9.69
N LEU A 134 -0.57 -6.70 -9.13
CA LEU A 134 0.52 -6.31 -8.25
C LEU A 134 1.62 -5.52 -8.99
N ALA A 135 1.94 -5.89 -10.22
CA ALA A 135 2.89 -5.16 -11.05
C ALA A 135 2.37 -3.75 -11.39
N GLY A 136 1.06 -3.61 -11.68
CA GLY A 136 0.41 -2.30 -11.81
C GLY A 136 0.60 -1.42 -10.57
N LEU A 137 0.44 -2.01 -9.38
CA LEU A 137 0.65 -1.31 -8.11
C LEU A 137 2.11 -0.86 -7.91
N VAL A 138 3.10 -1.58 -8.42
CA VAL A 138 4.51 -1.13 -8.43
C VAL A 138 4.65 0.17 -9.23
N PHE A 139 4.03 0.25 -10.41
CA PHE A 139 4.07 1.48 -11.22
C PHE A 139 3.32 2.63 -10.56
N ASP A 140 2.19 2.36 -9.90
CA ASP A 140 1.47 3.38 -9.13
C ASP A 140 2.32 3.90 -7.97
N GLN A 141 3.11 3.05 -7.31
CA GLN A 141 4.08 3.46 -6.30
C GLN A 141 5.22 4.32 -6.84
N LEU A 142 5.56 4.22 -8.13
CA LEU A 142 6.54 5.11 -8.75
C LEU A 142 5.92 6.46 -9.14
N ARG A 143 4.60 6.59 -9.05
CA ARG A 143 3.83 7.80 -9.36
C ARG A 143 3.27 8.43 -8.06
N PRO A 144 2.91 9.72 -8.08
CA PRO A 144 2.19 10.35 -6.98
C PRO A 144 0.70 9.97 -7.02
N GLY A 145 0.17 9.44 -5.91
CA GLY A 145 -1.27 9.17 -5.73
C GLY A 145 -1.56 7.79 -5.10
N PRO A 146 -2.78 7.57 -4.59
CA PRO A 146 -3.22 6.25 -4.16
C PRO A 146 -3.54 5.36 -5.36
N ALA A 147 -3.19 4.09 -5.27
CA ALA A 147 -3.49 3.09 -6.29
C ALA A 147 -4.89 2.53 -6.09
N ALA A 148 -5.71 2.56 -7.14
CA ALA A 148 -7.04 1.95 -7.15
C ALA A 148 -6.98 0.59 -7.85
N ALA A 149 -6.57 -0.44 -7.11
CA ALA A 149 -6.50 -1.81 -7.61
C ALA A 149 -7.17 -2.78 -6.63
N PRO A 150 -8.52 -2.89 -6.62
CA PRO A 150 -9.25 -3.77 -5.70
C PRO A 150 -8.72 -5.21 -5.64
N ALA A 151 -8.35 -5.76 -6.80
CA ALA A 151 -7.76 -7.09 -6.90
C ALA A 151 -6.40 -7.18 -6.20
N ALA A 152 -5.52 -6.20 -6.40
CA ALA A 152 -4.23 -6.13 -5.71
C ALA A 152 -4.41 -6.00 -4.18
N VAL A 153 -5.36 -5.17 -3.75
CA VAL A 153 -5.70 -5.01 -2.31
C VAL A 153 -6.10 -6.36 -1.71
N ALA A 154 -6.96 -7.13 -2.39
CA ALA A 154 -7.38 -8.44 -1.90
C ALA A 154 -6.22 -9.44 -1.83
N VAL A 155 -5.33 -9.44 -2.83
CA VAL A 155 -4.13 -10.30 -2.83
C VAL A 155 -3.21 -9.95 -1.66
N LEU A 156 -2.90 -8.65 -1.47
CA LEU A 156 -2.03 -8.19 -0.38
C LEU A 156 -2.66 -8.42 0.99
N ALA A 157 -3.97 -8.24 1.13
CA ALA A 157 -4.65 -8.52 2.40
C ALA A 157 -4.61 -10.00 2.77
N ARG A 158 -4.79 -10.90 1.79
CA ARG A 158 -4.64 -12.35 2.00
C ARG A 158 -3.20 -12.75 2.33
N ALA A 159 -2.22 -12.16 1.64
CA ALA A 159 -0.81 -12.40 1.92
C ALA A 159 -0.44 -11.97 3.34
N ARG A 160 -0.89 -10.77 3.74
CA ARG A 160 -0.69 -10.26 5.09
C ARG A 160 -1.36 -11.14 6.13
N LEU A 161 -2.60 -11.57 5.90
CA LEU A 161 -3.29 -12.49 6.79
C LEU A 161 -2.49 -13.79 6.99
N ARG A 162 -2.01 -14.44 5.91
CA ARG A 162 -1.21 -15.67 6.03
C ARG A 162 0.07 -15.47 6.84
N ARG A 163 0.75 -14.35 6.66
CA ARG A 163 1.92 -13.99 7.47
C ARG A 163 1.56 -13.85 8.95
N LEU A 164 0.44 -13.18 9.26
CA LEU A 164 -0.05 -13.05 10.63
C LEU A 164 -0.45 -14.40 11.23
N ASP A 165 -1.11 -15.26 10.46
CA ASP A 165 -1.47 -16.62 10.88
C ASP A 165 -0.22 -17.45 11.21
N ALA A 166 0.84 -17.34 10.39
CA ALA A 166 2.11 -18.01 10.66
C ALA A 166 2.78 -17.54 11.96
N MET A 167 2.55 -16.28 12.36
CA MET A 167 3.04 -15.69 13.61
C MET A 167 2.13 -15.97 14.81
N SER A 168 0.91 -16.44 14.58
CA SER A 168 -0.04 -16.78 15.63
C SER A 168 0.49 -17.94 16.48
N GLY A 169 0.37 -17.82 17.80
CA GLY A 169 0.91 -18.80 18.76
C GLY A 169 2.43 -18.75 18.94
N GLN A 170 3.17 -17.95 18.17
CA GLN A 170 4.60 -17.74 18.41
C GLN A 170 4.84 -16.71 19.53
N PRO A 171 5.93 -16.83 20.31
CA PRO A 171 6.29 -15.81 21.29
C PRO A 171 6.52 -14.45 20.63
N MET A 172 5.84 -13.41 21.16
CA MET A 172 6.04 -12.04 20.70
C MET A 172 7.43 -11.53 21.10
N LYS A 173 8.07 -10.76 20.21
CA LYS A 173 9.35 -10.09 20.47
C LYS A 173 9.08 -8.63 20.82
N GLU A 174 9.53 -8.21 22.00
CA GLU A 174 9.43 -6.81 22.43
C GLU A 174 10.80 -6.13 22.37
N THR A 175 10.85 -4.88 21.91
CA THR A 175 12.04 -4.04 21.89
C THR A 175 11.69 -2.68 22.47
N ALA A 176 12.34 -2.31 23.58
CA ALA A 176 12.21 -0.98 24.16
C ALA A 176 12.83 0.05 23.21
N LEU A 177 12.08 1.13 22.93
CA LEU A 177 12.57 2.27 22.15
C LEU A 177 13.29 3.30 23.01
N ASN A 178 12.97 3.33 24.30
CA ASN A 178 13.66 4.14 25.30
C ASN A 178 14.09 3.20 26.45
N PRO A 179 15.30 2.61 26.39
CA PRO A 179 15.82 1.84 27.51
C PRO A 179 16.09 2.81 28.67
N ASP A 180 15.42 2.58 29.80
CA ASP A 180 15.42 3.42 31.00
C ASP A 180 14.64 4.75 30.88
N PRO A 181 13.31 4.71 30.65
CA PRO A 181 12.50 5.92 30.65
C PRO A 181 12.58 6.60 32.02
N GLY A 182 12.80 7.92 32.02
CA GLY A 182 12.73 8.72 33.24
C GLY A 182 11.35 8.60 33.93
N PRO A 183 11.22 9.07 35.19
CA PRO A 183 9.97 8.91 35.97
C PRO A 183 8.73 9.57 35.36
N TYR A 184 8.90 10.41 34.34
CA TYR A 184 7.84 11.11 33.61
C TYR A 184 7.78 10.76 32.12
N GLU A 185 8.59 9.80 31.67
CA GLU A 185 8.68 9.43 30.26
C GLU A 185 7.85 8.18 29.98
N PHE A 186 7.25 8.14 28.78
CA PHE A 186 6.51 6.97 28.33
C PHE A 186 7.47 5.82 28.03
N ASP A 187 7.18 4.63 28.55
CA ASP A 187 7.82 3.38 28.15
C ASP A 187 7.25 2.98 26.78
N LEU A 188 7.99 3.31 25.73
CA LEU A 188 7.64 3.00 24.35
C LEU A 188 8.26 1.67 23.95
N ARG A 189 7.43 0.72 23.54
CA ARG A 189 7.86 -0.61 23.10
C ARG A 189 7.37 -0.92 21.71
N ASN A 190 8.26 -1.42 20.86
CA ASN A 190 7.88 -2.09 19.64
C ASN A 190 7.63 -3.57 19.92
N VAL A 191 6.55 -4.09 19.37
CA VAL A 191 6.19 -5.50 19.46
C VAL A 191 6.11 -6.07 18.05
N SER A 192 6.79 -7.18 17.83
CA SER A 192 6.66 -8.03 16.66
C SER A 192 5.98 -9.34 17.06
N GLY A 193 4.97 -9.75 16.31
CA GLY A 193 4.10 -10.87 16.68
C GLY A 193 2.61 -10.50 16.69
N VAL A 194 1.78 -11.52 16.86
CA VAL A 194 0.32 -11.40 16.91
C VAL A 194 -0.16 -11.67 18.34
N PRO A 195 -0.87 -10.73 19.00
CA PRO A 195 -1.46 -10.97 20.30
C PRO A 195 -2.42 -12.17 20.29
N PRO A 196 -2.51 -12.95 21.39
CA PRO A 196 -3.42 -14.11 21.46
C PRO A 196 -4.91 -13.78 21.28
N ALA A 197 -5.30 -12.53 21.53
CA ALA A 197 -6.68 -12.08 21.39
C ALA A 197 -7.11 -11.83 19.92
N VAL A 198 -6.16 -11.80 18.99
CA VAL A 198 -6.47 -11.58 17.56
C VAL A 198 -7.14 -12.82 16.99
N ARG A 199 -8.34 -12.65 16.42
CA ARG A 199 -9.05 -13.72 15.72
C ARG A 199 -9.50 -13.27 14.34
N ARG A 200 -9.58 -14.22 13.41
CA ARG A 200 -10.16 -14.00 12.10
C ARG A 200 -11.68 -13.97 12.19
N LEU A 201 -12.30 -12.98 11.57
CA LEU A 201 -13.74 -12.98 11.33
C LEU A 201 -14.09 -13.93 10.19
N SER A 202 -15.24 -14.59 10.32
CA SER A 202 -15.78 -15.47 9.30
C SER A 202 -16.19 -14.65 8.07
N GLU A 203 -16.05 -15.23 6.87
CA GLU A 203 -16.35 -14.52 5.61
C GLU A 203 -17.84 -14.16 5.48
N ASP A 204 -18.70 -14.86 6.24
CA ASP A 204 -20.15 -14.66 6.30
C ASP A 204 -20.56 -13.46 7.19
N GLU A 205 -19.63 -12.89 7.96
CA GLU A 205 -19.84 -11.63 8.69
C GLU A 205 -19.83 -10.40 7.76
N GLY A 206 -19.82 -10.59 6.43
CA GLY A 206 -19.92 -9.52 5.41
C GLY A 206 -21.24 -8.72 5.40
N SER A 207 -22.14 -8.96 6.35
CA SER A 207 -23.31 -8.12 6.63
C SER A 207 -23.09 -7.10 7.75
N VAL A 208 -21.99 -7.23 8.50
CA VAL A 208 -21.65 -6.33 9.61
C VAL A 208 -21.36 -4.93 9.06
N THR A 209 -22.01 -3.94 9.67
CA THR A 209 -21.69 -2.53 9.43
C THR A 209 -20.55 -2.16 10.38
N PHE A 210 -19.46 -1.70 9.80
CA PHE A 210 -18.31 -1.18 10.54
C PHE A 210 -18.33 0.35 10.53
N ARG A 211 -17.61 0.95 11.46
CA ARG A 211 -17.34 2.37 11.52
C ARG A 211 -15.85 2.63 11.36
N HIS A 212 -15.49 3.61 10.55
CA HIS A 212 -14.14 4.15 10.47
C HIS A 212 -14.14 5.60 10.95
N TYR A 213 -13.32 5.89 11.97
CA TYR A 213 -13.13 7.24 12.48
C TYR A 213 -12.04 7.98 11.73
N THR A 214 -12.28 9.26 11.45
CA THR A 214 -11.40 10.10 10.61
C THR A 214 -11.54 11.59 10.96
N SER A 215 -10.77 12.44 10.29
CA SER A 215 -10.97 13.90 10.30
C SER A 215 -12.07 14.30 9.32
N GLU A 216 -12.59 15.53 9.42
CA GLU A 216 -13.58 16.03 8.44
C GLU A 216 -13.05 16.07 7.00
N GLU A 217 -11.79 16.45 6.82
CA GLU A 217 -11.11 16.39 5.53
C GLU A 217 -11.01 14.95 5.03
N GLY A 218 -10.64 14.02 5.90
CA GLY A 218 -10.60 12.59 5.60
C GLY A 218 -11.98 12.05 5.21
N LEU A 219 -13.04 12.47 5.90
CA LEU A 219 -14.41 12.09 5.56
C LEU A 219 -14.78 12.57 4.15
N ARG A 220 -14.51 13.85 3.81
CA ARG A 220 -14.75 14.38 2.46
C ARG A 220 -13.99 13.57 1.39
N ALA A 221 -12.74 13.21 1.65
CA ALA A 221 -11.94 12.40 0.74
C ALA A 221 -12.52 10.99 0.55
N ILE A 222 -12.96 10.34 1.64
CA ILE A 222 -13.57 9.01 1.61
C ILE A 222 -14.88 9.02 0.83
N LEU A 223 -15.75 10.00 1.09
CA LEU A 223 -17.03 10.13 0.39
C LEU A 223 -16.84 10.38 -1.11
N ALA A 224 -15.83 11.17 -1.49
CA ALA A 224 -15.51 11.44 -2.90
C ALA A 224 -14.90 10.21 -3.61
N ALA A 225 -14.07 9.44 -2.92
CA ALA A 225 -13.36 8.30 -3.51
C ALA A 225 -14.15 6.98 -3.44
N GLY A 226 -15.10 6.85 -2.50
CA GLY A 226 -15.78 5.58 -2.21
C GLY A 226 -14.83 4.52 -1.65
N SER A 227 -13.74 4.92 -1.00
CA SER A 227 -12.68 4.03 -0.54
C SER A 227 -11.99 4.52 0.72
N LEU A 228 -11.35 3.59 1.45
CA LEU A 228 -10.45 3.89 2.56
C LEU A 228 -9.01 3.72 2.14
N ILE A 229 -8.12 4.59 2.61
CA ILE A 229 -6.67 4.42 2.42
C ILE A 229 -6.08 3.75 3.68
N ASN A 230 -5.23 2.74 3.50
CA ASN A 230 -4.51 2.11 4.61
C ASN A 230 -3.76 3.14 5.48
N GLY A 231 -3.77 2.91 6.80
CA GLY A 231 -3.11 3.76 7.78
C GLY A 231 -1.58 3.64 7.74
N HIS A 232 -0.89 4.68 8.22
CA HIS A 232 0.56 4.66 8.39
C HIS A 232 1.01 4.22 9.79
N THR A 233 0.11 4.33 10.77
CA THR A 233 0.38 3.94 12.15
C THR A 233 -0.08 2.50 12.35
N PRO A 234 0.79 1.58 12.82
CA PRO A 234 0.37 0.27 13.27
C PRO A 234 -0.54 0.34 14.50
N TYR A 235 -1.10 -0.79 14.91
CA TYR A 235 -1.92 -0.87 16.11
C TYR A 235 -1.10 -0.50 17.35
N MET A 236 -1.65 0.39 18.17
CA MET A 236 -1.04 0.86 19.41
C MET A 236 -1.93 0.49 20.59
N LEU A 237 -1.38 -0.22 21.55
CA LEU A 237 -2.04 -0.54 22.81
C LEU A 237 -1.40 0.24 23.95
N ARG A 238 -2.23 0.96 24.69
CA ARG A 238 -1.82 1.59 25.94
C ARG A 238 -2.02 0.60 27.10
N ILE A 239 -0.95 0.33 27.85
CA ILE A 239 -0.99 -0.49 29.06
C ILE A 239 -0.75 0.40 30.28
N GLY A 240 -1.79 0.59 31.09
CA GLY A 240 -1.73 1.50 32.22
C GLY A 240 -1.52 2.96 31.79
N ARG A 241 -0.87 3.76 32.64
CA ARG A 241 -0.69 5.20 32.36
C ARG A 241 0.49 5.52 31.46
N MET A 242 1.57 4.75 31.53
CA MET A 242 2.89 5.14 31.00
C MET A 242 3.45 4.21 29.92
N VAL A 243 2.86 3.04 29.65
CA VAL A 243 3.40 2.08 28.68
C VAL A 243 2.59 2.11 27.40
N TRP A 244 3.28 2.23 26.27
CA TRP A 244 2.70 2.13 24.92
C TRP A 244 3.40 1.03 24.14
N LYS A 245 2.61 0.08 23.65
CA LYS A 245 3.07 -1.00 22.77
C LYS A 245 2.62 -0.73 21.35
N THR A 246 3.55 -0.71 20.41
CA THR A 246 3.29 -0.58 18.97
C THR A 246 3.48 -1.93 18.31
N PHE A 247 2.40 -2.54 17.80
CA PHE A 247 2.42 -3.84 17.14
C PHE A 247 2.72 -3.66 15.65
N LYS A 248 4.01 -3.73 15.27
CA LYS A 248 4.47 -3.45 13.91
C LYS A 248 3.80 -4.33 12.84
N ASP A 249 3.46 -5.57 13.20
CA ASP A 249 2.86 -6.51 12.27
C ASP A 249 1.36 -6.24 12.03
N LEU A 250 0.68 -5.54 12.96
CA LEU A 250 -0.73 -5.19 12.87
C LEU A 250 -0.91 -3.80 12.26
N SER A 251 -0.91 -3.73 10.92
CA SER A 251 -1.15 -2.50 10.16
C SER A 251 -2.20 -2.72 9.08
N GLY A 252 -2.80 -1.60 8.62
CA GLY A 252 -3.83 -1.62 7.58
C GLY A 252 -4.93 -0.59 7.83
N VAL A 253 -6.19 -0.98 7.61
CA VAL A 253 -7.35 -0.13 7.85
C VAL A 253 -8.04 -0.57 9.14
N PHE A 254 -8.07 0.30 10.13
CA PHE A 254 -8.76 0.07 11.40
C PHE A 254 -10.23 0.42 11.30
N LEU A 255 -11.06 -0.44 11.86
CA LEU A 255 -12.50 -0.35 11.89
C LEU A 255 -13.00 -0.61 13.32
N THR A 256 -14.18 -0.10 13.65
CA THR A 256 -14.91 -0.41 14.89
C THR A 256 -16.34 -0.80 14.56
N LEU A 257 -17.15 -1.12 15.56
CA LEU A 257 -18.61 -1.16 15.40
C LEU A 257 -19.21 0.24 15.65
N PRO A 258 -20.39 0.57 15.08
CA PRO A 258 -21.04 1.87 15.25
C PRO A 258 -21.34 2.26 16.70
N GLU A 259 -21.54 1.28 17.58
CA GLU A 259 -21.78 1.46 19.01
C GLU A 259 -20.51 1.75 19.82
N VAL A 260 -19.33 1.49 19.26
CA VAL A 260 -18.03 1.72 19.92
C VAL A 260 -17.63 3.17 19.69
N GLY A 261 -17.56 3.97 20.75
CA GLY A 261 -17.22 5.39 20.66
C GLY A 261 -15.75 5.62 20.29
N GLY A 262 -15.46 6.70 19.55
CA GLY A 262 -14.09 7.05 19.17
C GLY A 262 -13.14 7.18 20.36
N GLY A 263 -13.62 7.73 21.48
CA GLY A 263 -12.84 7.84 22.73
C GLY A 263 -12.44 6.49 23.33
N ASP A 264 -13.24 5.43 23.12
CA ASP A 264 -12.94 4.10 23.64
C ASP A 264 -11.75 3.46 22.91
N VAL A 265 -11.53 3.85 21.66
CA VAL A 265 -10.46 3.35 20.78
C VAL A 265 -9.34 4.38 20.59
N GLY A 266 -9.25 5.38 21.47
CA GLY A 266 -8.15 6.35 21.49
C GLY A 266 -8.23 7.44 20.42
N VAL A 267 -9.39 7.64 19.80
CA VAL A 267 -9.65 8.75 18.88
C VAL A 267 -10.22 9.95 19.67
N ALA A 268 -10.14 11.16 19.10
CA ALA A 268 -10.75 12.36 19.69
C ALA A 268 -12.22 12.14 20.08
N LYS A 269 -12.73 12.91 21.06
CA LYS A 269 -14.07 12.71 21.65
C LYS A 269 -15.25 12.89 20.67
N SER A 270 -15.06 13.66 19.59
CA SER A 270 -16.08 13.91 18.56
C SER A 270 -15.46 13.86 17.17
N PRO A 271 -14.99 12.68 16.73
CA PRO A 271 -14.37 12.53 15.42
C PRO A 271 -15.44 12.42 14.33
N ALA A 272 -15.09 12.84 13.11
CA ALA A 272 -15.89 12.49 11.95
C ALA A 272 -15.82 10.96 11.75
N TYR A 273 -16.88 10.38 11.19
CA TYR A 273 -16.90 8.95 10.92
C TYR A 273 -17.66 8.61 9.65
N VAL A 274 -17.36 7.43 9.12
CA VAL A 274 -18.13 6.76 8.07
C VAL A 274 -18.50 5.36 8.52
N ASP A 275 -19.77 5.02 8.39
CA ASP A 275 -20.30 3.67 8.55
C ASP A 275 -20.32 2.99 7.19
N LEU A 276 -19.80 1.76 7.13
CA LEU A 276 -19.51 1.08 5.88
C LEU A 276 -19.62 -0.43 5.98
N LYS A 277 -19.73 -1.09 4.83
CA LYS A 277 -19.49 -2.52 4.67
C LYS A 277 -18.22 -2.76 3.88
N VAL A 278 -17.52 -3.81 4.27
CA VAL A 278 -16.31 -4.27 3.57
C VAL A 278 -16.74 -5.27 2.49
N PRO A 279 -16.25 -5.15 1.25
CA PRO A 279 -16.54 -6.10 0.18
C PRO A 279 -16.15 -7.54 0.55
N LYS A 280 -16.95 -8.50 0.05
CA LYS A 280 -16.67 -9.93 0.23
C LYS A 280 -15.27 -10.29 -0.30
N GLY A 281 -14.59 -11.17 0.42
CA GLY A 281 -13.25 -11.67 0.06
C GLY A 281 -12.07 -10.85 0.60
N LEU A 282 -12.32 -9.72 1.26
CA LEU A 282 -11.30 -9.06 2.09
C LEU A 282 -11.30 -9.67 3.50
N PRO A 283 -10.13 -10.12 3.99
CA PRO A 283 -10.03 -10.63 5.35
C PRO A 283 -10.18 -9.51 6.37
N ILE A 284 -10.88 -9.80 7.48
CA ILE A 284 -11.01 -8.91 8.63
C ILE A 284 -10.54 -9.67 9.87
N LEU A 285 -9.72 -9.02 10.67
CA LEU A 285 -9.26 -9.49 11.97
C LEU A 285 -9.99 -8.70 13.05
N GLU A 286 -10.51 -9.37 14.06
CA GLU A 286 -10.84 -8.73 15.33
C GLU A 286 -9.58 -8.74 16.20
N ILE A 287 -9.02 -7.56 16.47
CA ILE A 287 -7.77 -7.41 17.24
C ILE A 287 -8.02 -7.03 18.69
N GLU A 288 -9.11 -6.32 18.96
CA GLU A 288 -9.69 -6.15 20.30
C GLU A 288 -11.14 -6.65 20.28
N PRO A 289 -11.49 -7.68 21.07
CA PRO A 289 -12.81 -8.28 21.05
C PRO A 289 -13.95 -7.27 21.16
N GLY A 290 -14.85 -7.24 20.18
CA GLY A 290 -16.01 -6.34 20.14
C GLY A 290 -15.69 -4.85 19.96
N ARG A 291 -14.43 -4.47 19.72
CA ARG A 291 -13.99 -3.08 19.75
C ARG A 291 -13.26 -2.65 18.50
N ILE A 292 -12.16 -3.34 18.16
CA ILE A 292 -11.28 -2.94 17.07
C ILE A 292 -11.10 -4.09 16.11
N TYR A 293 -11.34 -3.78 14.84
CA TYR A 293 -11.19 -4.65 13.70
C TYR A 293 -10.14 -4.08 12.74
N LEU A 294 -9.54 -4.95 11.95
CA LEU A 294 -8.45 -4.60 11.05
C LEU A 294 -8.63 -5.32 9.71
N ILE A 295 -8.63 -4.57 8.61
CA ILE A 295 -8.31 -5.12 7.29
C ILE A 295 -6.78 -5.12 7.20
N PRO A 296 -6.11 -6.28 7.31
CA PRO A 296 -4.66 -6.34 7.39
C PRO A 296 -4.07 -5.98 6.02
N LEU A 297 -3.22 -4.96 5.98
CA LEU A 297 -2.55 -4.50 4.77
C LEU A 297 -1.14 -4.03 5.13
N PRO A 298 -0.19 -4.00 4.17
CA PRO A 298 1.08 -3.31 4.37
C PRO A 298 0.85 -1.91 4.96
N GLY A 299 1.56 -1.57 6.04
CA GLY A 299 1.55 -0.21 6.55
C GLY A 299 2.15 0.73 5.52
N ARG A 300 1.44 1.82 5.17
CA ARG A 300 2.07 2.88 4.38
C ARG A 300 2.97 3.72 5.27
N VAL A 301 3.85 4.50 4.67
CA VAL A 301 4.54 5.56 5.42
C VAL A 301 3.81 6.89 5.27
N ARG A 302 4.18 7.87 6.11
CA ARG A 302 3.72 9.24 5.91
C ARG A 302 4.25 9.79 4.58
N ARG A 303 3.50 10.71 3.98
CA ARG A 303 3.80 11.25 2.64
C ARG A 303 5.14 11.98 2.60
N ASP A 304 5.41 12.81 3.60
CA ASP A 304 6.66 13.53 3.78
C ASP A 304 7.86 12.58 3.90
N LEU A 305 7.74 11.53 4.73
CA LEU A 305 8.78 10.51 4.87
C LEU A 305 8.98 9.71 3.57
N ARG A 306 7.91 9.38 2.83
CA ARG A 306 8.01 8.75 1.50
C ARG A 306 8.75 9.63 0.52
N GLU A 307 8.35 10.89 0.40
CA GLU A 307 8.97 11.86 -0.52
C GLU A 307 10.46 12.03 -0.19
N ARG A 308 10.79 12.15 1.09
CA ARG A 308 12.18 12.20 1.56
C ARG A 308 12.96 10.92 1.22
N PHE A 309 12.38 9.76 1.48
CA PHE A 309 13.02 8.47 1.16
C PHE A 309 13.31 8.34 -0.34
N LEU A 310 12.35 8.72 -1.19
CA LEU A 310 12.55 8.71 -2.64
C LEU A 310 13.60 9.74 -3.10
N SER A 311 13.64 10.93 -2.48
CA SER A 311 14.72 11.92 -2.68
C SER A 311 16.09 11.36 -2.31
N TRP A 312 16.18 10.68 -1.17
CA TRP A 312 17.42 10.05 -0.71
C TRP A 312 17.90 8.94 -1.67
N LEU A 313 16.99 8.12 -2.20
CA LEU A 313 17.32 7.13 -3.24
C LEU A 313 17.81 7.77 -4.55
N ARG A 314 17.44 9.03 -4.83
CA ARG A 314 17.97 9.80 -5.97
C ARG A 314 19.33 10.45 -5.70
N GLY A 315 19.89 10.27 -4.50
CA GLY A 315 21.16 10.86 -4.09
C GLY A 315 21.04 12.31 -3.60
N GLU A 316 19.83 12.80 -3.31
CA GLU A 316 19.66 14.09 -2.67
C GLU A 316 20.21 14.04 -1.22
N PRO A 317 20.92 15.08 -0.76
CA PRO A 317 21.54 15.07 0.56
C PRO A 317 20.48 15.05 1.67
N VAL A 318 20.74 14.25 2.71
CA VAL A 318 19.92 14.16 3.92
C VAL A 318 20.78 14.32 5.18
N PRO A 319 20.27 14.94 6.26
CA PRO A 319 20.95 14.99 7.54
C PRO A 319 21.32 13.58 8.05
N PRO A 320 22.49 13.39 8.70
CA PRO A 320 22.93 12.06 9.17
C PRO A 320 21.95 11.36 10.12
N ALA A 321 21.21 12.11 10.93
CA ALA A 321 20.19 11.55 11.82
C ALA A 321 19.01 10.95 11.03
N GLU A 322 18.59 11.62 9.96
CA GLU A 322 17.51 11.17 9.08
C GLU A 322 17.96 10.01 8.19
N ALA A 323 19.22 10.00 7.74
CA ALA A 323 19.77 8.92 6.92
C ALA A 323 19.61 7.53 7.56
N ARG A 324 19.80 7.42 8.89
CA ARG A 324 19.62 6.16 9.62
C ARG A 324 18.16 5.68 9.63
N GLU A 325 17.22 6.61 9.73
CA GLU A 325 15.79 6.29 9.69
C GLU A 325 15.37 5.84 8.28
N LEU A 326 15.88 6.50 7.24
CA LEU A 326 15.63 6.13 5.86
C LEU A 326 16.28 4.79 5.50
N GLU A 327 17.51 4.52 5.98
CA GLU A 327 18.16 3.24 5.80
C GLU A 327 17.38 2.11 6.48
N LYS A 328 16.94 2.32 7.73
CA LYS A 328 16.06 1.38 8.42
C LYS A 328 14.76 1.14 7.64
N LEU A 329 14.13 2.19 7.10
CA LEU A 329 12.95 2.05 6.26
C LEU A 329 13.26 1.20 5.01
N GLY A 330 14.41 1.40 4.37
CA GLY A 330 14.88 0.58 3.25
C GLY A 330 15.08 -0.89 3.61
N GLN A 331 15.64 -1.17 4.80
CA GLN A 331 15.81 -2.52 5.34
C GLN A 331 14.48 -3.19 5.71
N GLU A 332 13.47 -2.40 6.13
CA GLU A 332 12.13 -2.90 6.47
C GLU A 332 11.24 -3.14 5.23
N GLY A 333 11.75 -2.95 4.01
CA GLY A 333 11.00 -3.17 2.77
C GLY A 333 10.71 -1.90 1.95
N GLY A 334 11.11 -0.74 2.46
CA GLY A 334 10.79 0.56 1.86
C GLY A 334 9.38 1.05 2.22
N PRO A 335 8.95 2.19 1.63
CA PRO A 335 7.66 2.78 1.91
C PRO A 335 6.52 1.90 1.35
N GLY A 336 5.70 1.33 2.23
CA GLY A 336 4.54 0.53 1.81
C GLY A 336 3.56 1.30 0.90
N PRO A 337 2.83 0.60 0.01
CA PRO A 337 1.92 1.24 -0.95
C PRO A 337 0.76 1.99 -0.26
N ALA A 338 0.34 3.10 -0.86
CA ALA A 338 -0.94 3.71 -0.56
C ALA A 338 -2.05 2.96 -1.31
N LEU A 339 -2.81 2.15 -0.57
CA LEU A 339 -3.82 1.24 -1.10
C LEU A 339 -5.23 1.81 -0.89
N SER A 340 -5.98 1.94 -1.98
CA SER A 340 -7.39 2.32 -1.96
C SER A 340 -8.27 1.08 -1.76
N VAL A 341 -8.74 0.88 -0.53
CA VAL A 341 -9.62 -0.23 -0.14
C VAL A 341 -11.06 0.12 -0.50
N PRO A 342 -11.70 -0.64 -1.41
CA PRO A 342 -13.09 -0.39 -1.77
C PRO A 342 -14.01 -0.61 -0.56
N ILE A 343 -15.03 0.25 -0.40
CA ILE A 343 -16.04 0.14 0.64
C ILE A 343 -17.44 0.43 0.08
N GLU A 344 -18.47 -0.09 0.74
CA GLU A 344 -19.86 0.35 0.55
C GLU A 344 -20.22 1.29 1.71
N ILE A 345 -20.51 2.55 1.43
CA ILE A 345 -20.88 3.52 2.45
C ILE A 345 -22.35 3.33 2.82
N VAL A 346 -22.62 3.20 4.13
CA VAL A 346 -23.96 3.01 4.70
C VAL A 346 -24.44 4.27 5.41
N GLY A 347 -23.55 5.02 6.06
CA GLY A 347 -23.86 6.25 6.78
C GLY A 347 -22.60 7.04 7.12
N HIS A 348 -22.74 8.26 7.64
CA HIS A 348 -21.60 9.07 8.10
C HIS A 348 -22.05 10.18 9.06
N SER A 349 -21.11 10.76 9.81
CA SER A 349 -21.35 11.98 10.58
C SER A 349 -21.70 13.16 9.67
N PRO A 350 -22.52 14.13 10.11
CA PRO A 350 -22.74 15.37 9.36
C PRO A 350 -21.40 16.10 9.15
N LEU A 351 -21.23 16.70 7.96
CA LEU A 351 -20.13 17.64 7.69
C LEU A 351 -20.57 19.02 8.21
N LEU A 352 -19.73 19.64 9.03
CA LEU A 352 -19.93 21.01 9.52
C LEU A 352 -19.54 22.05 8.46
#